data_AF-A0AAD8NPE6-F1
#
_entry.id   AF-A0AAD8NPE6-F1
#
_cell.length_a   1.000
_cell.length_b   1.000
_cell.length_c   1.000
_cell.angle_alpha   90.00
_cell.angle_beta   90.00
_cell.angle_gamma   90.00
#
_symmetry.space_group_name_H-M   'P 1'
#
loop_
_entity.id
_entity.type
_entity.pdbx_description
1 polymer ?
#
loop_
_entity_poly.entity_id
_entity_poly.type
_entity_poly.pdbx_seq_one_letter_code
_entity_poly.pdbx_strand_id
1 'polypeptide(L)'
;MHLNILLAVMAVIAASAQEVPAMAVIAASAQEVPAAACETSCGNVSITYPFGSGEGCYYSSDFLVTCNRSSGEPIPFFGPSSGNVVISDMSTNTSEMEIMGLVAYDCYNISGPAERNQPWLSLRDFRISSKNKFVAIGCDTYAYFSGRIGNDSGIGSGCVAMCGENSVVINGSCSGVGCCEVAVPEGMNYREVFLNSFNNHSTILDLNPCSYGFFVAQGKFNFSATNLHDFKSDRMPMLLDWAIGNLTCDKAKDMENFLCKGNSVCDQSYTGPGYRCRCLEGYEGNPYVAGNCTNINECERGNHDCEDDDKCVDIEGSFRCTCPKGYSGDGTKDGTGCRADESTVIKIVAGVSTSKALSFDGPEEERSLAMYFLNSLKLGRLFNVLDERLQLDDVPSEIMQVSRVAERCLRVNGDERPSMKEVAIELQGILASMVRKHPWVQSSPNEDEDGYLLKELSNNNFESINGVHASNVSSSTFDSMSKQTMLPIPSGR
;
A
#
# COMPACT_ATOMS: atom_id res chain seq x y z
N MET A 1 -27.07 24.76 62.09
CA MET A 1 -28.03 25.15 61.03
C MET A 1 -27.76 24.49 59.66
N HIS A 2 -26.78 23.57 59.52
CA HIS A 2 -26.51 22.88 58.25
C HIS A 2 -26.93 21.40 58.19
N LEU A 3 -27.21 20.74 59.32
CA LEU A 3 -27.62 19.32 59.32
C LEU A 3 -29.13 19.13 59.07
N ASN A 4 -29.96 20.10 59.45
CA ASN A 4 -31.42 20.03 59.22
C ASN A 4 -31.83 20.42 57.79
N ILE A 5 -30.97 21.10 57.03
CA ILE A 5 -31.21 21.41 55.63
C ILE A 5 -30.95 20.17 54.77
N LEU A 6 -29.94 19.36 55.09
CA LEU A 6 -29.63 18.13 54.36
C LEU A 6 -30.74 17.07 54.51
N LEU A 7 -31.32 16.94 55.71
CA LEU A 7 -32.44 16.03 55.97
C LEU A 7 -33.75 16.48 55.27
N ALA A 8 -33.98 17.78 55.14
CA ALA A 8 -35.14 18.30 54.40
C ALA A 8 -35.01 18.12 52.88
N VAL A 9 -33.79 18.26 52.33
CA VAL A 9 -33.55 18.04 50.89
C VAL A 9 -33.66 16.56 50.51
N MET A 10 -33.21 15.64 51.37
CA MET A 10 -33.35 14.19 51.12
C MET A 10 -34.80 13.70 51.24
N ALA A 11 -35.64 14.35 52.07
CA ALA A 11 -37.05 14.02 52.19
C ALA A 11 -37.90 14.51 50.99
N VAL A 12 -37.47 15.58 50.30
CA VAL A 12 -38.17 16.08 49.10
C VAL A 12 -37.81 15.26 47.86
N ILE A 13 -36.61 14.68 47.78
CA ILE A 13 -36.19 13.80 46.67
C ILE A 13 -36.90 12.43 46.74
N ALA A 14 -37.35 12.00 47.92
CA ALA A 14 -38.04 10.70 48.09
C ALA A 14 -39.55 10.74 47.75
N ALA A 15 -40.15 11.91 47.48
CA ALA A 15 -41.60 12.06 47.35
C ALA A 15 -42.13 12.27 45.90
N SER A 16 -41.30 12.11 44.87
CA SER A 16 -41.72 12.24 43.46
C SER A 16 -41.55 10.97 42.61
N ALA A 17 -41.30 9.82 43.23
CA ALA A 17 -41.34 8.53 42.53
C ALA A 17 -42.80 8.07 42.35
N GLN A 18 -43.47 8.66 41.36
CA GLN A 18 -44.76 8.17 40.86
C GLN A 18 -44.48 7.24 39.69
N GLU A 19 -44.92 5.99 39.82
CA GLU A 19 -44.81 4.94 38.81
C GLU A 19 -45.49 5.39 37.51
N VAL A 20 -44.70 5.64 36.47
CA VAL A 20 -45.18 5.79 35.11
C VAL A 20 -45.33 4.36 34.55
N PRO A 21 -46.51 3.96 34.04
CA PRO A 21 -46.67 2.62 33.49
C PRO A 21 -45.72 2.45 32.31
N ALA A 22 -45.02 1.33 32.28
CA ALA A 22 -44.15 0.93 31.17
C ALA A 22 -44.97 0.92 29.87
N MET A 23 -44.84 1.98 29.07
CA MET A 23 -45.14 1.88 27.65
C MET A 23 -44.07 0.96 27.06
N ALA A 24 -44.52 -0.22 26.63
CA ALA A 24 -43.73 -1.10 25.79
C ALA A 24 -43.32 -0.32 24.54
N VAL A 25 -42.09 0.20 24.55
CA VAL A 25 -41.39 0.53 23.33
C VAL A 25 -41.15 -0.82 22.68
N ILE A 26 -41.94 -1.12 21.65
CA ILE A 26 -41.57 -2.15 20.69
C ILE A 26 -40.32 -1.59 20.02
N ALA A 27 -39.16 -1.88 20.61
CA ALA A 27 -37.93 -1.91 19.87
C ALA A 27 -38.20 -2.93 18.76
N ALA A 28 -38.43 -2.44 17.54
CA ALA A 28 -38.27 -3.28 16.38
C ALA A 28 -36.83 -3.78 16.50
N SER A 29 -36.66 -5.04 16.93
CA SER A 29 -35.37 -5.66 16.81
C SER A 29 -35.03 -5.55 15.34
N ALA A 30 -33.93 -4.86 15.02
CA ALA A 30 -33.20 -5.23 13.82
C ALA A 30 -32.99 -6.73 14.00
N GLN A 31 -33.75 -7.50 13.24
CA GLN A 31 -33.66 -8.94 13.27
C GLN A 31 -32.26 -9.20 12.70
N GLU A 32 -31.27 -9.37 13.60
CA GLU A 32 -30.01 -9.99 13.24
C GLU A 32 -30.42 -11.37 12.74
N VAL A 33 -30.57 -11.46 11.42
CA VAL A 33 -30.78 -12.73 10.75
C VAL A 33 -29.62 -13.60 11.22
N PRO A 34 -29.88 -14.75 11.85
CA PRO A 34 -28.80 -15.59 12.31
C PRO A 34 -27.91 -15.90 11.11
N ALA A 35 -26.61 -15.60 11.23
CA ALA A 35 -25.60 -15.82 10.18
C ALA A 35 -25.59 -17.27 9.62
N ALA A 36 -26.29 -18.20 10.27
CA ALA A 36 -26.54 -19.57 9.83
C ALA A 36 -27.54 -19.70 8.64
N ALA A 37 -28.24 -18.64 8.23
CA ALA A 37 -29.22 -18.69 7.13
C ALA A 37 -28.73 -18.08 5.81
N CYS A 38 -27.62 -17.33 5.80
CA CYS A 38 -27.07 -16.70 4.61
C CYS A 38 -26.05 -17.62 3.94
N GLU A 39 -26.26 -17.88 2.65
CA GLU A 39 -25.32 -18.66 1.86
C GLU A 39 -24.05 -17.83 1.58
N THR A 40 -22.88 -18.41 1.87
CA THR A 40 -21.58 -17.72 1.79
C THR A 40 -20.87 -17.94 0.45
N SER A 41 -21.38 -18.82 -0.41
CA SER A 41 -20.80 -19.09 -1.73
C SER A 41 -21.82 -19.75 -2.66
N CYS A 42 -21.69 -19.51 -3.96
CA CYS A 42 -22.45 -20.20 -5.00
C CYS A 42 -21.49 -20.56 -6.15
N GLY A 43 -21.22 -21.86 -6.30
CA GLY A 43 -20.17 -22.34 -7.20
C GLY A 43 -18.80 -21.87 -6.71
N ASN A 44 -18.03 -21.24 -7.60
CA ASN A 44 -16.71 -20.68 -7.28
C ASN A 44 -16.75 -19.24 -6.76
N VAL A 45 -17.94 -18.64 -6.65
CA VAL A 45 -18.07 -17.23 -6.26
C VAL A 45 -18.41 -17.14 -4.78
N SER A 46 -17.57 -16.41 -4.04
CA SER A 46 -17.81 -16.08 -2.63
C SER A 46 -18.89 -15.01 -2.52
N ILE A 47 -19.88 -15.21 -1.65
CA ILE A 47 -20.97 -14.28 -1.40
C ILE A 47 -20.76 -13.66 -0.03
N THR A 48 -20.43 -12.37 -0.01
CA THR A 48 -20.22 -11.61 1.22
C THR A 48 -21.01 -10.31 1.17
N TYR A 49 -21.54 -9.90 2.32
CA TYR A 49 -22.25 -8.62 2.45
C TYR A 49 -21.43 -7.46 1.85
N PRO A 50 -22.00 -6.54 1.05
CA PRO A 50 -23.43 -6.25 0.89
C PRO A 50 -24.20 -7.21 -0.02
N PHE A 51 -23.53 -8.17 -0.66
CA PHE A 51 -24.15 -9.23 -1.43
C PHE A 51 -24.69 -10.34 -0.53
N GLY A 52 -25.78 -10.97 -0.94
CA GLY A 52 -26.37 -12.04 -0.17
C GLY A 52 -27.34 -12.89 -0.95
N SER A 53 -27.45 -14.15 -0.54
CA SER A 53 -28.46 -15.11 -1.00
C SER A 53 -29.37 -15.42 0.19
N GLY A 54 -30.66 -15.16 0.04
CA GLY A 54 -31.66 -15.27 1.11
C GLY A 54 -32.13 -13.93 1.66
N GLU A 55 -33.34 -13.94 2.23
CA GLU A 55 -33.98 -12.75 2.80
C GLU A 55 -33.16 -12.20 3.99
N GLY A 56 -32.88 -10.89 3.95
CA GLY A 56 -32.11 -10.20 4.99
C GLY A 56 -30.59 -10.40 4.93
N CYS A 57 -30.06 -11.08 3.91
CA CYS A 57 -28.62 -11.31 3.75
C CYS A 57 -27.91 -10.29 2.85
N TYR A 58 -28.66 -9.43 2.17
CA TYR A 58 -28.15 -8.46 1.19
C TYR A 58 -28.59 -7.03 1.55
N TYR A 59 -27.86 -6.03 1.08
CA TYR A 59 -28.13 -4.62 1.36
C TYR A 59 -29.44 -4.12 0.70
N SER A 60 -29.58 -4.36 -0.61
CA SER A 60 -30.77 -3.99 -1.40
C SER A 60 -31.07 -5.10 -2.41
N SER A 61 -32.25 -5.07 -3.03
CA SER A 61 -32.62 -6.06 -4.05
C SER A 61 -31.63 -6.17 -5.21
N ASP A 62 -30.85 -5.12 -5.48
CA ASP A 62 -29.83 -5.15 -6.53
C ASP A 62 -28.57 -5.93 -6.13
N PHE A 63 -28.37 -6.15 -4.82
CA PHE A 63 -27.29 -6.96 -4.26
C PHE A 63 -27.71 -8.42 -3.99
N LEU A 64 -28.94 -8.79 -4.36
CA LEU A 64 -29.40 -10.17 -4.27
C LEU A 64 -28.64 -11.06 -5.26
N VAL A 65 -28.08 -12.15 -4.75
CA VAL A 65 -27.47 -13.23 -5.52
C VAL A 65 -28.42 -14.41 -5.51
N THR A 66 -28.86 -14.84 -6.69
CA THR A 66 -29.71 -16.03 -6.82
C THR A 66 -28.87 -17.21 -7.29
N CYS A 67 -28.80 -18.28 -6.49
CA CYS A 67 -28.01 -19.47 -6.82
C CYS A 67 -28.88 -20.54 -7.50
N ASN A 68 -28.69 -20.77 -8.80
CA ASN A 68 -29.39 -21.83 -9.52
C ASN A 68 -28.61 -23.15 -9.42
N ARG A 69 -29.28 -24.20 -8.94
CA ARG A 69 -28.69 -25.54 -8.72
C ARG A 69 -29.26 -26.62 -9.64
N SER A 70 -30.04 -26.23 -10.65
CA SER A 70 -30.77 -27.18 -11.51
C SER A 70 -29.86 -27.95 -12.47
N SER A 71 -28.65 -27.44 -12.75
CA SER A 71 -27.72 -27.93 -13.78
C SER A 71 -26.48 -28.64 -13.23
N GLY A 72 -26.49 -29.06 -11.96
CA GLY A 72 -25.35 -29.72 -11.31
C GLY A 72 -24.47 -28.72 -10.56
N GLU A 73 -23.55 -28.03 -11.25
CA GLU A 73 -22.77 -26.96 -10.63
C GLU A 73 -23.67 -25.74 -10.32
N PRO A 74 -23.61 -25.18 -9.10
CA PRO A 74 -24.39 -24.00 -8.76
C PRO A 74 -23.92 -22.76 -9.53
N ILE A 75 -24.85 -22.05 -10.16
CA ILE A 75 -24.58 -20.86 -10.98
C ILE A 75 -25.17 -19.62 -10.29
N PRO A 76 -24.35 -18.59 -9.96
CA PRO A 76 -24.84 -17.36 -9.35
C PRO A 76 -25.38 -16.39 -10.41
N PHE A 77 -26.57 -15.85 -10.15
CA PHE A 77 -27.24 -14.86 -10.99
C PHE A 77 -27.38 -13.51 -10.29
N PHE A 78 -27.17 -12.45 -11.06
CA PHE A 78 -27.27 -11.06 -10.64
C PHE A 78 -28.73 -10.60 -10.60
N GLY A 79 -29.23 -10.31 -9.39
CA GLY A 79 -30.48 -9.59 -9.13
C GLY A 79 -31.78 -10.29 -9.57
N PRO A 80 -32.94 -9.80 -9.09
CA PRO A 80 -34.25 -10.34 -9.49
C PRO A 80 -34.73 -9.83 -10.86
N SER A 81 -34.24 -8.66 -11.31
CA SER A 81 -34.68 -7.99 -12.55
C SER A 81 -33.88 -8.39 -13.79
N SER A 82 -32.71 -8.98 -13.58
CA SER A 82 -31.69 -9.28 -14.60
C SER A 82 -31.50 -10.78 -14.78
N GLY A 83 -32.56 -11.57 -14.50
CA GLY A 83 -32.58 -13.02 -14.23
C GLY A 83 -31.85 -14.01 -15.16
N ASN A 84 -31.10 -13.54 -16.16
CA ASN A 84 -30.21 -14.32 -17.01
C ASN A 84 -28.75 -13.82 -17.00
N VAL A 85 -28.36 -12.92 -16.10
CA VAL A 85 -26.99 -12.41 -15.99
C VAL A 85 -26.22 -13.22 -14.94
N VAL A 86 -25.21 -13.96 -15.39
CA VAL A 86 -24.36 -14.78 -14.52
C VAL A 86 -23.28 -13.89 -13.90
N ILE A 87 -23.02 -14.08 -12.61
CA ILE A 87 -21.89 -13.46 -11.90
C ILE A 87 -20.67 -14.38 -12.06
N SER A 88 -19.53 -13.85 -12.48
CA SER A 88 -18.28 -14.62 -12.53
C SER A 88 -17.38 -14.35 -11.34
N ASP A 89 -17.40 -13.12 -10.81
CA ASP A 89 -16.62 -12.74 -9.63
C ASP A 89 -17.21 -11.50 -8.94
N MET A 90 -16.89 -11.28 -7.66
CA MET A 90 -17.28 -10.09 -6.93
C MET A 90 -16.24 -9.70 -5.88
N SER A 91 -15.95 -8.39 -5.79
CA SER A 91 -14.95 -7.84 -4.88
C SER A 91 -15.53 -6.71 -4.05
N THR A 92 -15.48 -6.87 -2.73
CA THR A 92 -15.89 -5.84 -1.77
C THR A 92 -14.84 -4.76 -1.57
N ASN A 93 -13.55 -5.11 -1.64
CA ASN A 93 -12.45 -4.15 -1.47
C ASN A 93 -12.37 -3.12 -2.60
N THR A 94 -12.60 -3.56 -3.84
CA THR A 94 -12.55 -2.66 -5.00
C THR A 94 -13.92 -2.11 -5.38
N SER A 95 -15.00 -2.56 -4.72
CA SER A 95 -16.39 -2.23 -5.06
C SER A 95 -16.72 -2.56 -6.52
N GLU A 96 -16.30 -3.75 -6.96
CA GLU A 96 -16.45 -4.24 -8.34
C GLU A 96 -17.20 -5.57 -8.38
N MET A 97 -17.86 -5.83 -9.49
CA MET A 97 -18.50 -7.11 -9.81
C MET A 97 -18.22 -7.48 -11.26
N GLU A 98 -17.78 -8.70 -11.52
CA GLU A 98 -17.65 -9.24 -12.87
C GLU A 98 -18.90 -10.05 -13.22
N ILE A 99 -19.51 -9.71 -14.35
CA ILE A 99 -20.68 -10.41 -14.89
C ILE A 99 -20.42 -10.91 -16.31
N MET A 100 -21.13 -11.98 -16.69
CA MET A 100 -21.14 -12.50 -18.05
C MET A 100 -22.23 -11.80 -18.88
N GLY A 101 -21.85 -10.69 -19.50
CA GLY A 101 -22.71 -9.87 -20.34
C GLY A 101 -23.00 -10.52 -21.68
N LEU A 102 -24.23 -10.38 -22.19
CA LEU A 102 -24.64 -10.93 -23.48
C LEU A 102 -23.91 -10.26 -24.64
N VAL A 103 -23.53 -11.06 -25.64
CA VAL A 103 -23.01 -10.60 -26.92
C VAL A 103 -24.17 -10.26 -27.86
N ALA A 104 -24.10 -9.09 -28.46
CA ALA A 104 -24.99 -8.68 -29.54
C ALA A 104 -24.48 -9.27 -30.86
N TYR A 105 -25.41 -9.63 -31.76
CA TYR A 105 -25.04 -10.14 -33.08
C TYR A 105 -26.04 -9.71 -34.14
N ASP A 106 -25.57 -9.60 -35.38
CA ASP A 106 -26.36 -9.32 -36.58
C ASP A 106 -25.85 -10.21 -37.72
N CYS A 107 -26.65 -11.19 -38.10
CA CYS A 107 -26.29 -12.30 -38.98
C CYS A 107 -27.07 -12.26 -40.29
N TYR A 108 -26.40 -12.67 -41.36
CA TYR A 108 -26.92 -12.64 -42.73
C TYR A 108 -26.75 -14.01 -43.39
N ASN A 109 -27.60 -14.30 -44.36
CA ASN A 109 -27.52 -15.46 -45.24
C ASN A 109 -27.70 -15.03 -46.71
N ILE A 110 -27.67 -15.99 -47.63
CA ILE A 110 -27.87 -15.74 -49.06
C ILE A 110 -29.21 -15.05 -49.41
N SER A 111 -30.20 -15.13 -48.54
CA SER A 111 -31.52 -14.53 -48.70
C SER A 111 -31.62 -13.14 -48.04
N GLY A 112 -30.57 -12.65 -47.38
CA GLY A 112 -30.53 -11.37 -46.67
C GLY A 112 -30.39 -11.53 -45.15
N PRO A 113 -30.97 -10.62 -44.34
CA PRO A 113 -30.90 -10.70 -42.88
C PRO A 113 -31.47 -12.03 -42.37
N ALA A 114 -30.72 -12.70 -41.49
CA ALA A 114 -31.06 -14.01 -40.96
C ALA A 114 -31.53 -13.94 -39.50
N GLU A 115 -30.67 -13.44 -38.61
CA GLU A 115 -30.91 -13.40 -37.17
C GLU A 115 -30.20 -12.21 -36.55
N ARG A 116 -30.78 -11.62 -35.50
CA ARG A 116 -30.16 -10.54 -34.75
C ARG A 116 -30.53 -10.58 -33.27
N ASN A 117 -29.62 -10.11 -32.44
CA ASN A 117 -29.85 -9.88 -31.01
C ASN A 117 -29.32 -8.50 -30.61
N GLN A 118 -30.12 -7.79 -29.81
CA GLN A 118 -29.80 -6.47 -29.28
C GLN A 118 -29.95 -6.46 -27.76
N PRO A 119 -28.90 -6.87 -27.03
CA PRO A 119 -28.95 -6.93 -25.59
C PRO A 119 -28.90 -5.52 -24.99
N TRP A 120 -29.72 -5.33 -23.98
CA TRP A 120 -29.70 -4.16 -23.11
C TRP A 120 -29.41 -4.58 -21.66
N LEU A 121 -28.90 -3.66 -20.86
CA LEU A 121 -28.66 -3.83 -19.44
C LEU A 121 -29.05 -2.55 -18.72
N SER A 122 -29.92 -2.67 -17.71
CA SER A 122 -30.35 -1.55 -16.86
C SER A 122 -29.94 -1.82 -15.42
N LEU A 123 -29.31 -0.83 -14.80
CA LEU A 123 -28.72 -0.88 -13.48
C LEU A 123 -29.23 0.28 -12.64
N ARG A 124 -29.39 0.03 -11.34
CA ARG A 124 -29.90 0.99 -10.35
C ARG A 124 -28.81 1.37 -9.36
N ASP A 125 -28.32 0.42 -8.56
CA ASP A 125 -27.20 0.64 -7.62
C ASP A 125 -25.81 0.38 -8.25
N PHE A 126 -25.76 -0.10 -9.50
CA PHE A 126 -24.54 -0.48 -10.22
C PHE A 126 -24.30 0.42 -11.44
N ARG A 127 -23.05 0.53 -11.87
CA ARG A 127 -22.59 1.30 -13.03
C ARG A 127 -21.67 0.45 -13.89
N ILE A 128 -21.67 0.68 -15.20
CA ILE A 128 -20.74 0.03 -16.12
C ILE A 128 -19.37 0.67 -15.91
N SER A 129 -18.37 -0.16 -15.59
CA SER A 129 -17.02 0.32 -15.31
C SER A 129 -16.33 0.84 -16.56
N SER A 130 -15.56 1.91 -16.43
CA SER A 130 -14.66 2.41 -17.49
C SER A 130 -13.47 1.47 -17.73
N LYS A 131 -13.25 0.49 -16.83
CA LYS A 131 -12.32 -0.64 -17.02
C LYS A 131 -12.80 -1.66 -18.06
N ASN A 132 -13.95 -1.43 -18.67
CA ASN A 132 -14.38 -2.16 -19.87
C ASN A 132 -13.97 -1.44 -21.15
N LYS A 133 -13.93 -2.21 -22.24
CA LYS A 133 -13.97 -1.70 -23.61
C LYS A 133 -15.18 -2.26 -24.33
N PHE A 134 -15.70 -1.50 -25.29
CA PHE A 134 -16.69 -2.00 -26.23
C PHE A 134 -15.96 -2.49 -27.48
N VAL A 135 -16.24 -3.72 -27.90
CA VAL A 135 -15.60 -4.37 -29.05
C VAL A 135 -16.66 -4.74 -30.07
N ALA A 136 -16.34 -4.51 -31.33
CA ALA A 136 -17.09 -4.93 -32.50
C ALA A 136 -16.22 -5.85 -33.37
N ILE A 137 -16.77 -6.98 -33.79
CA ILE A 137 -16.13 -7.95 -34.68
C ILE A 137 -16.98 -8.05 -35.94
N GLY A 138 -16.34 -7.93 -37.10
CA GLY A 138 -16.98 -8.17 -38.39
C GLY A 138 -16.32 -7.42 -39.55
N CYS A 139 -16.81 -7.71 -40.74
CA CYS A 139 -16.56 -6.94 -41.96
C CYS A 139 -17.88 -6.32 -42.38
N ASP A 140 -17.86 -5.09 -42.93
CA ASP A 140 -19.09 -4.39 -43.31
C ASP A 140 -19.98 -4.09 -42.08
N THR A 141 -19.34 -3.78 -40.95
CA THR A 141 -19.98 -3.74 -39.62
C THR A 141 -19.95 -2.35 -39.01
N TYR A 142 -21.16 -1.89 -38.74
CA TYR A 142 -21.63 -0.84 -37.87
C TYR A 142 -21.98 -1.13 -36.41
N ALA A 143 -21.12 -0.85 -35.42
CA ALA A 143 -21.50 -1.16 -34.03
C ALA A 143 -21.47 0.08 -33.14
N TYR A 144 -22.54 0.32 -32.40
CA TYR A 144 -22.58 1.38 -31.41
C TYR A 144 -23.42 0.99 -30.20
N PHE A 145 -23.19 1.63 -29.08
CA PHE A 145 -24.03 1.51 -27.90
C PHE A 145 -24.66 2.84 -27.55
N SER A 146 -25.88 2.78 -27.05
CA SER A 146 -26.53 3.91 -26.36
C SER A 146 -26.58 3.61 -24.88
N GLY A 147 -26.22 4.57 -24.06
CA GLY A 147 -26.25 4.50 -22.61
C GLY A 147 -26.95 5.69 -21.97
N ARG A 148 -27.06 5.63 -20.65
CA ARG A 148 -27.60 6.71 -19.80
C ARG A 148 -26.73 6.85 -18.57
N ILE A 149 -26.59 8.08 -18.07
CA ILE A 149 -25.97 8.39 -16.77
C ILE A 149 -27.04 9.07 -15.91
N GLY A 150 -27.52 8.37 -14.89
CA GLY A 150 -28.65 8.82 -14.10
C GLY A 150 -29.91 8.98 -14.96
N ASN A 151 -30.41 10.21 -15.08
CA ASN A 151 -31.57 10.54 -15.91
C ASN A 151 -31.20 11.12 -17.28
N ASP A 152 -29.91 11.41 -17.51
CA ASP A 152 -29.46 11.97 -18.78
C ASP A 152 -29.31 10.85 -19.81
N SER A 153 -30.17 10.91 -20.83
CA SER A 153 -30.13 10.00 -21.97
C SER A 153 -29.30 10.58 -23.12
N GLY A 154 -28.59 9.73 -23.85
CA GLY A 154 -27.90 10.13 -25.08
C GLY A 154 -26.38 10.06 -25.02
N ILE A 155 -25.80 9.45 -23.98
CA ILE A 155 -24.39 9.05 -24.05
C ILE A 155 -24.28 7.81 -24.92
N GLY A 156 -23.27 7.76 -25.77
CA GLY A 156 -23.09 6.64 -26.66
C GLY A 156 -21.77 6.77 -27.39
N SER A 157 -21.18 5.64 -27.71
CA SER A 157 -20.02 5.56 -28.57
C SER A 157 -20.20 4.37 -29.48
N GLY A 158 -19.39 4.30 -30.51
CA GLY A 158 -19.43 3.22 -31.47
C GLY A 158 -18.25 3.31 -32.39
N CYS A 159 -18.07 2.25 -33.15
CA CYS A 159 -17.08 2.24 -34.20
C CYS A 159 -17.43 1.24 -35.28
N VAL A 160 -16.59 1.26 -36.31
CA VAL A 160 -16.84 0.61 -37.57
C VAL A 160 -15.72 -0.39 -37.83
N ALA A 161 -16.06 -1.60 -38.27
CA ALA A 161 -15.13 -2.62 -38.71
C ALA A 161 -15.36 -2.93 -40.19
N MET A 162 -14.33 -2.70 -41.01
CA MET A 162 -14.37 -2.85 -42.46
C MET A 162 -13.31 -3.83 -42.93
N CYS A 163 -13.69 -4.70 -43.85
CA CYS A 163 -12.77 -5.52 -44.62
C CYS A 163 -13.44 -5.94 -45.93
N GLY A 164 -12.65 -6.18 -46.96
CA GLY A 164 -13.07 -6.88 -48.16
C GLY A 164 -12.64 -8.34 -48.12
N GLU A 165 -13.07 -9.11 -49.10
CA GLU A 165 -12.78 -10.55 -49.25
C GLU A 165 -11.27 -10.88 -49.22
N ASN A 166 -10.44 -9.99 -49.79
CA ASN A 166 -8.98 -10.14 -49.85
C ASN A 166 -8.22 -9.32 -48.79
N SER A 167 -8.93 -8.78 -47.78
CA SER A 167 -8.28 -7.99 -46.74
C SER A 167 -7.39 -8.85 -45.85
N VAL A 168 -6.18 -8.37 -45.57
CA VAL A 168 -5.28 -9.00 -44.60
C VAL A 168 -5.75 -8.62 -43.20
N VAL A 169 -6.42 -9.56 -42.53
CA VAL A 169 -6.85 -9.42 -41.14
C VAL A 169 -5.73 -9.92 -40.23
N ILE A 170 -5.25 -9.04 -39.34
CA ILE A 170 -4.11 -9.33 -38.46
C ILE A 170 -4.63 -9.74 -37.09
N ASN A 171 -4.18 -10.90 -36.59
CA ASN A 171 -4.52 -11.36 -35.24
C ASN A 171 -4.02 -10.35 -34.18
N GLY A 172 -4.84 -10.13 -33.15
CA GLY A 172 -4.56 -9.16 -32.08
C GLY A 172 -4.77 -7.70 -32.44
N SER A 173 -5.03 -7.36 -33.71
CA SER A 173 -5.30 -5.99 -34.15
C SER A 173 -6.79 -5.67 -34.11
N CYS A 174 -7.18 -4.58 -33.43
CA CYS A 174 -8.58 -4.16 -33.31
C CYS A 174 -8.76 -2.66 -33.59
N SER A 175 -8.32 -2.21 -34.76
CA SER A 175 -8.25 -0.79 -35.13
C SER A 175 -9.13 -0.42 -36.33
N GLY A 176 -10.21 -1.17 -36.57
CA GLY A 176 -11.19 -0.90 -37.64
C GLY A 176 -11.16 -1.87 -38.82
N VAL A 177 -10.25 -2.85 -38.83
CA VAL A 177 -10.19 -3.91 -39.87
C VAL A 177 -10.50 -5.26 -39.24
N GLY A 178 -11.68 -5.80 -39.52
CA GLY A 178 -12.19 -7.05 -38.93
C GLY A 178 -12.57 -6.96 -37.44
N CYS A 179 -11.97 -6.01 -36.71
CA CYS A 179 -12.24 -5.73 -35.31
C CYS A 179 -12.08 -4.24 -35.04
N CYS A 180 -12.94 -3.69 -34.19
CA CYS A 180 -12.81 -2.35 -33.68
C CYS A 180 -13.15 -2.28 -32.18
N GLU A 181 -12.42 -1.47 -31.43
CA GLU A 181 -12.70 -1.23 -30.01
C GLU A 181 -12.75 0.26 -29.65
N VAL A 182 -13.59 0.60 -28.68
CA VAL A 182 -13.70 1.96 -28.13
C VAL A 182 -13.77 1.93 -26.60
N ALA A 183 -13.25 3.00 -25.99
CA ALA A 183 -13.34 3.20 -24.55
C ALA A 183 -14.80 3.38 -24.10
N VAL A 184 -15.09 2.90 -22.90
CA VAL A 184 -16.42 2.98 -22.28
C VAL A 184 -16.47 4.18 -21.34
N PRO A 185 -17.43 5.10 -21.49
CA PRO A 185 -17.61 6.19 -20.54
C PRO A 185 -17.94 5.69 -19.14
N GLU A 186 -17.40 6.36 -18.12
CA GLU A 186 -17.66 6.04 -16.73
C GLU A 186 -19.10 6.38 -16.31
N GLY A 187 -19.66 5.60 -15.39
CA GLY A 187 -20.90 5.96 -14.70
C GLY A 187 -22.19 5.66 -15.46
N MET A 188 -22.14 4.90 -16.56
CA MET A 188 -23.37 4.49 -17.24
C MET A 188 -24.18 3.50 -16.40
N ASN A 189 -25.47 3.77 -16.20
CA ASN A 189 -26.39 2.85 -15.51
C ASN A 189 -27.36 2.16 -16.46
N TYR A 190 -27.31 2.48 -17.75
CA TYR A 190 -28.03 1.76 -18.80
C TYR A 190 -27.12 1.60 -19.99
N ARG A 191 -27.24 0.48 -20.70
CA ARG A 191 -26.71 0.31 -22.04
C ARG A 191 -27.63 -0.48 -22.93
N GLU A 192 -27.50 -0.26 -24.23
CA GLU A 192 -28.11 -1.04 -25.30
C GLU A 192 -27.15 -1.07 -26.48
N VAL A 193 -26.95 -2.26 -27.04
CA VAL A 193 -26.01 -2.47 -28.14
C VAL A 193 -26.75 -2.59 -29.46
N PHE A 194 -26.28 -1.84 -30.44
CA PHE A 194 -26.79 -1.82 -31.80
C PHE A 194 -25.71 -2.32 -32.76
N LEU A 195 -26.09 -3.27 -33.61
CA LEU A 195 -25.30 -3.72 -34.74
C LEU A 195 -26.11 -3.64 -36.00
N ASN A 196 -25.43 -3.16 -37.04
CA ASN A 196 -25.96 -3.01 -38.38
C ASN A 196 -24.84 -3.25 -39.39
N SER A 197 -25.24 -3.42 -40.64
CA SER A 197 -24.33 -3.56 -41.78
C SER A 197 -24.59 -2.47 -42.83
N PHE A 198 -23.55 -2.08 -43.59
CA PHE A 198 -23.74 -1.13 -44.70
C PHE A 198 -24.24 -1.81 -45.98
N ASN A 199 -23.76 -3.02 -46.26
CA ASN A 199 -24.06 -3.77 -47.50
C ASN A 199 -24.70 -5.13 -47.23
N ASN A 200 -25.28 -5.34 -46.03
CA ASN A 200 -25.93 -6.57 -45.61
C ASN A 200 -25.05 -7.82 -45.81
N HIS A 201 -23.73 -7.67 -45.59
CA HIS A 201 -22.75 -8.75 -45.75
C HIS A 201 -22.70 -9.37 -47.16
N SER A 202 -23.29 -8.72 -48.17
CA SER A 202 -23.53 -9.29 -49.51
C SER A 202 -22.27 -9.75 -50.25
N THR A 203 -21.11 -9.17 -49.95
CA THR A 203 -19.82 -9.50 -50.59
C THR A 203 -18.83 -10.20 -49.67
N ILE A 204 -19.20 -10.46 -48.41
CA ILE A 204 -18.29 -10.99 -47.38
C ILE A 204 -18.91 -12.16 -46.58
N LEU A 205 -20.06 -12.67 -47.00
CA LEU A 205 -20.81 -13.76 -46.35
C LEU A 205 -19.97 -15.00 -46.02
N ASP A 206 -19.09 -15.42 -46.94
CA ASP A 206 -18.24 -16.60 -46.76
C ASP A 206 -17.13 -16.38 -45.71
N LEU A 207 -16.72 -15.14 -45.47
CA LEU A 207 -15.69 -14.79 -44.49
C LEU A 207 -16.29 -14.38 -43.14
N ASN A 208 -17.42 -13.68 -43.17
CA ASN A 208 -18.06 -13.09 -42.02
C ASN A 208 -19.60 -13.13 -42.19
N PRO A 209 -20.27 -14.23 -41.80
CA PRO A 209 -21.72 -14.35 -41.88
C PRO A 209 -22.44 -13.54 -40.78
N CYS A 210 -21.75 -13.22 -39.69
CA CYS A 210 -22.30 -12.53 -38.54
C CYS A 210 -21.36 -11.45 -38.02
N SER A 211 -21.92 -10.28 -37.73
CA SER A 211 -21.27 -9.24 -36.95
C SER A 211 -21.54 -9.45 -35.46
N TYR A 212 -20.59 -9.10 -34.58
CA TYR A 212 -20.74 -9.22 -33.13
C TYR A 212 -20.34 -7.93 -32.42
N GLY A 213 -21.01 -7.59 -31.32
CA GLY A 213 -20.66 -6.44 -30.50
C GLY A 213 -20.91 -6.68 -29.02
N PHE A 214 -19.95 -6.32 -28.17
CA PHE A 214 -20.03 -6.63 -26.74
C PHE A 214 -19.15 -5.73 -25.89
N PHE A 215 -19.52 -5.64 -24.61
CA PHE A 215 -18.67 -5.04 -23.58
C PHE A 215 -17.81 -6.14 -22.97
N VAL A 216 -16.53 -5.86 -22.75
CA VAL A 216 -15.60 -6.79 -22.14
C VAL A 216 -14.62 -6.05 -21.23
N ALA A 217 -14.28 -6.65 -20.10
CA ALA A 217 -13.26 -6.12 -19.21
C ALA A 217 -11.90 -6.09 -19.92
N GLN A 218 -11.12 -5.04 -19.70
CA GLN A 218 -9.81 -4.89 -20.34
C GLN A 218 -8.92 -6.11 -20.04
N GLY A 219 -8.22 -6.60 -21.07
CA GLY A 219 -7.37 -7.80 -20.98
C GLY A 219 -8.10 -9.14 -21.06
N LYS A 220 -9.44 -9.20 -21.06
CA LYS A 220 -10.21 -10.46 -21.13
C LYS A 220 -10.57 -10.93 -22.55
N PHE A 221 -10.23 -10.15 -23.59
CA PHE A 221 -10.48 -10.53 -24.98
C PHE A 221 -9.32 -10.14 -25.89
N ASN A 222 -8.91 -11.10 -26.73
CA ASN A 222 -7.94 -10.95 -27.80
C ASN A 222 -8.58 -11.36 -29.11
N PHE A 223 -8.49 -10.49 -30.11
CA PHE A 223 -9.06 -10.74 -31.43
C PHE A 223 -8.23 -11.75 -32.23
N SER A 224 -8.91 -12.65 -32.94
CA SER A 224 -8.35 -13.55 -33.95
C SER A 224 -9.17 -13.45 -35.23
N ALA A 225 -8.52 -13.52 -36.39
CA ALA A 225 -9.20 -13.50 -37.68
C ALA A 225 -10.26 -14.61 -37.81
N THR A 226 -10.08 -15.74 -37.13
CA THR A 226 -11.07 -16.83 -37.06
C THR A 226 -12.40 -16.41 -36.44
N ASN A 227 -12.41 -15.38 -35.59
CA ASN A 227 -13.63 -14.84 -34.98
C ASN A 227 -14.56 -14.19 -36.00
N LEU A 228 -14.09 -13.85 -37.20
CA LEU A 228 -14.97 -13.34 -38.25
C LEU A 228 -15.95 -14.41 -38.72
N HIS A 229 -15.53 -15.68 -38.75
CA HIS A 229 -16.36 -16.77 -39.25
C HIS A 229 -16.96 -17.63 -38.11
N ASP A 230 -16.20 -17.89 -37.05
CA ASP A 230 -16.53 -18.88 -36.02
C ASP A 230 -16.40 -18.31 -34.60
N PHE A 231 -17.16 -17.26 -34.31
CA PHE A 231 -17.25 -16.72 -32.95
C PHE A 231 -18.31 -17.46 -32.13
N LYS A 232 -17.86 -18.25 -31.15
CA LYS A 232 -18.71 -19.17 -30.37
C LYS A 232 -19.20 -18.62 -29.03
N SER A 233 -18.79 -17.43 -28.64
CA SER A 233 -19.12 -16.88 -27.34
C SER A 233 -20.43 -16.11 -27.39
N ASP A 234 -21.44 -16.57 -26.67
CA ASP A 234 -22.70 -15.85 -26.46
C ASP A 234 -22.60 -14.79 -25.36
N ARG A 235 -21.56 -14.88 -24.52
CA ARG A 235 -21.31 -13.99 -23.37
C ARG A 235 -19.84 -13.61 -23.23
N MET A 236 -19.61 -12.44 -22.66
CA MET A 236 -18.28 -11.91 -22.37
C MET A 236 -18.19 -11.35 -20.94
N PRO A 237 -17.06 -11.56 -20.24
CA PRO A 237 -16.87 -11.03 -18.89
C PRO A 237 -16.71 -9.52 -18.94
N MET A 238 -17.48 -8.81 -18.13
CA MET A 238 -17.44 -7.36 -18.03
C MET A 238 -17.57 -6.91 -16.58
N LEU A 239 -17.02 -5.74 -16.27
CA LEU A 239 -16.99 -5.19 -14.92
C LEU A 239 -18.12 -4.18 -14.69
N LEU A 240 -18.74 -4.27 -13.52
CA LEU A 240 -19.62 -3.27 -12.97
C LEU A 240 -18.96 -2.69 -11.71
N ASP A 241 -19.05 -1.38 -11.55
CA ASP A 241 -18.76 -0.75 -10.27
C ASP A 241 -20.07 -0.56 -9.49
N TRP A 242 -20.02 -0.61 -8.17
CA TRP A 242 -21.21 -0.43 -7.33
C TRP A 242 -20.96 0.49 -6.15
N ALA A 243 -22.03 1.00 -5.56
CA ALA A 243 -21.98 1.83 -4.38
C ALA A 243 -23.22 1.60 -3.51
N ILE A 244 -23.15 1.98 -2.25
CA ILE A 244 -24.23 1.83 -1.29
C ILE A 244 -25.17 3.03 -1.39
N GLY A 245 -26.43 2.75 -1.73
CA GLY A 245 -27.49 3.75 -1.78
C GLY A 245 -27.19 4.91 -2.72
N ASN A 246 -27.71 6.10 -2.39
CA ASN A 246 -27.59 7.30 -3.23
C ASN A 246 -27.03 8.53 -2.49
N LEU A 247 -26.56 8.34 -1.25
CA LEU A 247 -25.98 9.42 -0.44
C LEU A 247 -24.46 9.40 -0.57
N THR A 248 -23.85 10.59 -0.64
CA THR A 248 -22.39 10.74 -0.57
C THR A 248 -21.88 10.44 0.83
N CYS A 249 -20.56 10.22 0.97
CA CYS A 249 -19.94 9.96 2.26
C CYS A 249 -20.28 10.97 3.35
N ASP A 250 -20.25 12.27 3.04
CA ASP A 250 -20.51 13.33 4.04
C ASP A 250 -21.92 13.27 4.62
N LYS A 251 -22.90 12.85 3.80
CA LYS A 251 -24.30 12.73 4.24
C LYS A 251 -24.57 11.37 4.87
N ALA A 252 -23.90 10.33 4.40
CA ALA A 252 -24.14 8.96 4.86
C ALA A 252 -23.60 8.71 6.27
N LYS A 253 -22.51 9.36 6.69
CA LYS A 253 -21.88 9.18 8.02
C LYS A 253 -22.82 9.50 9.19
N ASP A 254 -23.77 10.41 9.00
CA ASP A 254 -24.73 10.81 10.04
C ASP A 254 -25.96 9.90 10.10
N MET A 255 -26.07 8.91 9.22
CA MET A 255 -27.21 8.00 9.16
C MET A 255 -26.97 6.78 10.05
N GLU A 256 -28.01 6.31 10.75
CA GLU A 256 -27.93 5.12 11.61
C GLU A 256 -27.54 3.83 10.85
N ASN A 257 -27.84 3.77 9.55
CA ASN A 257 -27.54 2.64 8.66
C ASN A 257 -26.21 2.78 7.90
N PHE A 258 -25.31 3.67 8.34
CA PHE A 258 -23.98 3.79 7.75
C PHE A 258 -23.19 2.49 7.88
N LEU A 259 -22.67 1.96 6.77
CA LEU A 259 -22.08 0.62 6.71
C LEU A 259 -20.58 0.57 6.99
N CYS A 260 -19.83 1.66 6.81
CA CYS A 260 -18.38 1.63 7.08
C CYS A 260 -18.15 1.66 8.60
N LYS A 261 -17.85 0.51 9.19
CA LYS A 261 -17.66 0.32 10.63
C LYS A 261 -16.34 -0.39 10.95
N GLY A 262 -15.82 -0.21 12.16
CA GLY A 262 -14.55 -0.81 12.60
C GLY A 262 -13.35 -0.17 11.89
N ASN A 263 -12.40 -0.99 11.43
CA ASN A 263 -11.20 -0.54 10.69
C ASN A 263 -11.49 -0.25 9.20
N SER A 264 -12.64 0.36 8.93
CA SER A 264 -13.05 0.78 7.58
C SER A 264 -13.51 2.23 7.59
N VAL A 265 -13.35 2.89 6.45
CA VAL A 265 -13.65 4.31 6.24
C VAL A 265 -14.41 4.51 4.93
N CYS A 266 -15.21 5.56 4.87
CA CYS A 266 -15.86 5.98 3.63
C CYS A 266 -14.84 6.55 2.64
N ASP A 267 -14.83 6.02 1.43
CA ASP A 267 -13.94 6.48 0.37
C ASP A 267 -14.36 7.86 -0.16
N GLN A 268 -13.64 8.89 0.27
CA GLN A 268 -13.87 10.28 -0.15
C GLN A 268 -13.48 10.55 -1.61
N SER A 269 -12.69 9.67 -2.23
CA SER A 269 -12.26 9.85 -3.62
C SER A 269 -13.35 9.48 -4.62
N TYR A 270 -14.32 8.65 -4.20
CA TYR A 270 -15.46 8.28 -5.01
C TYR A 270 -16.48 9.43 -5.08
N THR A 271 -16.72 9.94 -6.28
CA THR A 271 -17.62 11.08 -6.56
C THR A 271 -18.93 10.67 -7.23
N GLY A 272 -19.11 9.38 -7.51
CA GLY A 272 -20.34 8.85 -8.11
C GLY A 272 -21.53 8.83 -7.13
N PRO A 273 -22.72 8.42 -7.60
CA PRO A 273 -23.87 8.26 -6.74
C PRO A 273 -23.64 7.16 -5.70
N GLY A 274 -24.12 7.40 -4.48
CA GLY A 274 -23.90 6.51 -3.32
C GLY A 274 -22.55 6.73 -2.64
N TYR A 275 -22.18 5.80 -1.77
CA TYR A 275 -20.87 5.80 -1.10
C TYR A 275 -20.24 4.42 -1.09
N ARG A 276 -18.91 4.38 -0.96
CA ARG A 276 -18.12 3.15 -0.86
C ARG A 276 -17.35 3.13 0.45
N CYS A 277 -17.12 1.93 0.98
CA CYS A 277 -16.28 1.72 2.13
C CYS A 277 -14.97 1.07 1.67
N ARG A 278 -13.87 1.44 2.31
CA ARG A 278 -12.57 0.78 2.14
C ARG A 278 -11.98 0.50 3.51
N CYS A 279 -11.15 -0.54 3.64
CA CYS A 279 -10.39 -0.72 4.87
C CYS A 279 -9.42 0.46 5.07
N LEU A 280 -9.07 0.74 6.32
CA LEU A 280 -8.01 1.69 6.64
C LEU A 280 -6.67 1.21 6.04
N GLU A 281 -5.72 2.11 5.88
CA GLU A 281 -4.36 1.72 5.47
C GLU A 281 -3.75 0.77 6.51
N GLY A 282 -3.05 -0.27 6.04
CA GLY A 282 -2.57 -1.38 6.88
C GLY A 282 -3.62 -2.45 7.20
N TYR A 283 -4.84 -2.35 6.63
CA TYR A 283 -5.90 -3.34 6.83
C TYR A 283 -6.45 -3.90 5.52
N GLU A 284 -6.92 -5.14 5.57
CA GLU A 284 -7.57 -5.82 4.45
C GLU A 284 -8.80 -6.60 4.92
N GLY A 285 -9.69 -6.98 4.00
CA GLY A 285 -10.85 -7.81 4.31
C GLY A 285 -12.13 -7.23 3.72
N ASN A 286 -13.27 -7.32 4.41
CA ASN A 286 -14.52 -6.74 3.93
C ASN A 286 -14.88 -5.45 4.69
N PRO A 287 -14.86 -4.27 4.05
CA PRO A 287 -15.13 -2.99 4.72
C PRO A 287 -16.60 -2.74 5.06
N TYR A 288 -17.51 -3.62 4.66
CA TYR A 288 -18.95 -3.51 4.93
C TYR A 288 -19.41 -4.40 6.09
N VAL A 289 -18.51 -5.20 6.67
CA VAL A 289 -18.78 -6.08 7.80
C VAL A 289 -17.93 -5.64 8.99
N ALA A 290 -18.58 -5.31 10.10
CA ALA A 290 -17.89 -4.83 11.31
C ALA A 290 -16.84 -5.84 11.78
N GLY A 291 -15.59 -5.39 11.93
CA GLY A 291 -14.47 -6.22 12.39
C GLY A 291 -13.86 -7.15 11.33
N ASN A 292 -14.30 -7.10 10.07
CA ASN A 292 -13.73 -7.94 9.01
C ASN A 292 -12.52 -7.30 8.29
N CYS A 293 -12.30 -5.99 8.45
CA CYS A 293 -11.00 -5.39 8.11
C CYS A 293 -9.98 -5.77 9.20
N THR A 294 -9.10 -6.71 8.88
CA THR A 294 -8.05 -7.25 9.75
C THR A 294 -6.70 -6.64 9.43
N ASN A 295 -5.81 -6.57 10.43
CA ASN A 295 -4.45 -6.09 10.25
C ASN A 295 -3.74 -6.89 9.16
N ILE A 296 -3.09 -6.21 8.24
CA ILE A 296 -2.18 -6.85 7.30
C ILE A 296 -0.90 -7.15 8.08
N ASN A 297 -0.46 -8.41 8.07
CA ASN A 297 0.86 -8.74 8.59
C ASN A 297 1.89 -8.52 7.49
N GLU A 298 2.49 -7.32 7.45
CA GLU A 298 3.48 -7.00 6.42
C GLU A 298 4.74 -7.88 6.54
N CYS A 299 5.12 -8.28 7.76
CA CYS A 299 6.28 -9.13 8.01
C CYS A 299 6.12 -10.54 7.40
N GLU A 300 4.97 -11.18 7.57
CA GLU A 300 4.70 -12.50 6.96
C GLU A 300 4.58 -12.44 5.43
N ARG A 301 4.12 -11.29 4.91
CA ARG A 301 3.97 -11.08 3.45
C ARG A 301 5.25 -10.65 2.77
N GLY A 302 6.29 -10.28 3.53
CA GLY A 302 7.48 -9.63 3.01
C GLY A 302 7.20 -8.27 2.39
N ASN A 303 6.12 -7.60 2.78
CA ASN A 303 5.73 -6.27 2.30
C ASN A 303 6.21 -5.17 3.25
N HIS A 304 7.49 -5.19 3.61
CA HIS A 304 8.11 -4.23 4.51
C HIS A 304 9.47 -3.80 3.95
N ASP A 305 9.96 -2.67 4.43
CA ASP A 305 11.24 -2.07 4.01
C ASP A 305 12.34 -2.20 5.07
N CYS A 306 12.17 -3.08 6.08
CA CYS A 306 13.21 -3.35 7.07
C CYS A 306 14.55 -3.76 6.43
N GLU A 307 15.66 -3.29 7.02
CA GLU A 307 17.02 -3.68 6.61
C GLU A 307 17.24 -5.19 6.73
N ASP A 308 16.70 -5.78 7.79
CA ASP A 308 16.74 -7.21 8.10
C ASP A 308 15.31 -7.74 8.28
N ASP A 309 14.96 -8.77 7.51
CA ASP A 309 13.62 -9.35 7.49
C ASP A 309 13.24 -9.96 8.86
N ASP A 310 14.22 -10.53 9.58
CA ASP A 310 14.04 -11.11 10.93
C ASP A 310 13.85 -10.04 12.01
N LYS A 311 13.91 -8.75 11.65
CA LYS A 311 13.73 -7.60 12.54
C LYS A 311 12.45 -6.84 12.31
N CYS A 312 11.61 -7.30 11.39
CA CYS A 312 10.26 -6.82 11.23
C CYS A 312 9.39 -7.25 12.42
N VAL A 313 8.61 -6.31 12.97
CA VAL A 313 7.61 -6.56 14.00
C VAL A 313 6.29 -6.01 13.52
N ASP A 314 5.33 -6.91 13.30
CA ASP A 314 3.96 -6.57 12.95
C ASP A 314 3.31 -5.80 14.10
N ILE A 315 2.65 -4.68 13.77
CA ILE A 315 1.91 -3.87 14.72
C ILE A 315 0.53 -3.54 14.15
N GLU A 316 -0.37 -3.08 14.99
CA GLU A 316 -1.72 -2.75 14.53
C GLU A 316 -1.70 -1.58 13.52
N GLY A 317 -2.12 -1.87 12.28
CA GLY A 317 -2.19 -0.96 11.13
C GLY A 317 -0.86 -0.70 10.42
N SER A 318 0.23 -1.37 10.79
CA SER A 318 1.55 -1.15 10.17
C SER A 318 2.59 -2.19 10.63
N PHE A 319 3.86 -1.96 10.33
CA PHE A 319 4.98 -2.69 10.90
C PHE A 319 5.99 -1.71 11.50
N ARG A 320 6.89 -2.22 12.35
CA ARG A 320 8.11 -1.49 12.74
C ARG A 320 9.31 -2.38 12.54
N CYS A 321 10.43 -1.77 12.21
CA CYS A 321 11.72 -2.45 12.15
C CYS A 321 12.47 -2.23 13.47
N THR A 322 13.30 -3.20 13.84
CA THR A 322 14.08 -3.15 15.08
C THR A 322 15.57 -3.27 14.79
N CYS A 323 16.39 -2.52 15.52
CA CYS A 323 17.83 -2.62 15.36
C CYS A 323 18.44 -3.71 16.26
N PRO A 324 19.50 -4.40 15.79
CA PRO A 324 20.30 -5.27 16.63
C PRO A 324 20.84 -4.53 17.87
N LYS A 325 21.19 -5.29 18.91
CA LYS A 325 21.78 -4.70 20.13
C LYS A 325 23.06 -3.92 19.79
N GLY A 326 23.19 -2.72 20.35
CA GLY A 326 24.30 -1.80 20.06
C GLY A 326 24.08 -0.90 18.84
N TYR A 327 22.93 -1.01 18.17
CA TYR A 327 22.52 -0.16 17.05
C TYR A 327 21.21 0.58 17.38
N SER A 328 21.02 1.74 16.76
CA SER A 328 19.88 2.62 16.93
C SER A 328 19.48 3.27 15.60
N GLY A 329 18.20 3.59 15.46
CA GLY A 329 17.61 4.17 14.25
C GLY A 329 16.21 3.60 14.01
N ASP A 330 15.66 3.86 12.83
CA ASP A 330 14.34 3.36 12.39
C ASP A 330 14.39 1.95 11.79
N GLY A 331 15.58 1.44 11.42
CA GLY A 331 15.78 0.08 10.92
C GLY A 331 15.20 -0.21 9.54
N THR A 332 14.81 0.83 8.79
CA THR A 332 14.31 0.74 7.42
C THR A 332 15.42 1.03 6.41
N LYS A 333 15.30 0.45 5.21
CA LYS A 333 16.26 0.61 4.09
C LYS A 333 16.26 2.04 3.53
N ASP A 334 15.09 2.66 3.47
CA ASP A 334 14.89 4.00 2.89
C ASP A 334 14.94 5.12 3.95
N GLY A 335 15.20 4.78 5.21
CA GLY A 335 15.23 5.70 6.36
C GLY A 335 16.62 5.96 6.92
N THR A 336 16.71 6.11 8.25
CA THR A 336 17.99 6.29 8.96
C THR A 336 18.81 5.02 9.08
N GLY A 337 18.17 3.86 8.90
CA GLY A 337 18.75 2.52 9.03
C GLY A 337 19.16 2.21 10.46
N CYS A 338 19.93 1.15 10.66
CA CYS A 338 20.53 0.85 11.95
C CYS A 338 21.97 1.36 12.04
N ARG A 339 22.21 2.31 12.96
CA ARG A 339 23.53 2.91 13.20
C ARG A 339 24.08 2.53 14.56
N ALA A 340 25.36 2.20 14.63
CA ALA A 340 26.02 1.86 15.90
C ALA A 340 25.85 3.01 16.91
N ASP A 341 25.38 2.70 18.11
CA ASP A 341 25.18 3.69 19.17
C ASP A 341 26.55 4.23 19.62
N GLU A 342 26.78 5.52 19.37
CA GLU A 342 28.03 6.21 19.75
C GLU A 342 28.30 6.09 21.25
N SER A 343 27.27 5.94 22.11
CA SER A 343 27.45 5.69 23.55
C SER A 343 28.14 4.36 23.84
N THR A 344 27.90 3.34 23.02
CA THR A 344 28.53 2.02 23.16
C THR A 344 29.98 2.08 22.67
N VAL A 345 30.23 2.74 21.53
CA VAL A 345 31.57 2.94 20.99
C VAL A 345 32.43 3.82 21.91
N ILE A 346 31.88 4.90 22.46
CA ILE A 346 32.58 5.78 23.41
C ILE A 346 32.89 5.03 24.71
N LYS A 347 32.01 4.16 25.23
CA LYS A 347 32.32 3.35 26.42
C LYS A 347 33.45 2.34 26.15
N ILE A 348 33.49 1.76 24.95
CA ILE A 348 34.55 0.83 24.53
C ILE A 348 35.89 1.58 24.36
N VAL A 349 35.87 2.77 23.74
CA VAL A 349 37.08 3.58 23.49
C VAL A 349 37.58 4.28 24.75
N ALA A 350 36.69 4.75 25.62
CA ALA A 350 37.05 5.49 26.83
C ALA A 350 37.57 4.60 27.96
N GLY A 351 37.55 3.27 27.83
CA GLY A 351 38.11 2.36 28.83
C GLY A 351 37.59 2.63 30.24
N VAL A 352 36.33 3.04 30.38
CA VAL A 352 35.72 3.17 31.70
C VAL A 352 35.28 1.78 32.13
N SER A 353 36.24 0.96 32.54
CA SER A 353 35.91 -0.07 33.52
C SER A 353 35.22 0.66 34.68
N THR A 354 34.04 0.21 35.07
CA THR A 354 33.32 0.75 36.24
C THR A 354 34.10 0.59 37.57
N SER A 355 35.26 -0.05 37.51
CA SER A 355 36.23 -0.25 38.59
C SER A 355 37.01 1.03 38.95
N LYS A 356 37.17 1.29 40.25
CA LYS A 356 38.03 2.36 40.76
C LYS A 356 39.49 2.12 40.33
N ALA A 357 40.20 3.19 39.95
CA ALA A 357 41.61 3.11 39.54
C ALA A 357 42.54 2.48 40.61
N LEU A 358 42.18 2.66 41.89
CA LEU A 358 42.75 1.96 43.04
C LEU A 358 41.62 1.43 43.92
N SER A 359 41.63 0.13 44.21
CA SER A 359 40.72 -0.51 45.16
C SER A 359 41.52 -1.18 46.26
N PHE A 360 41.23 -0.89 47.53
CA PHE A 360 41.86 -1.57 48.66
C PHE A 360 40.99 -2.72 49.21
N ASP A 361 39.77 -2.83 48.69
CA ASP A 361 38.85 -3.92 48.96
C ASP A 361 39.19 -5.06 47.98
N GLY A 362 40.14 -5.92 48.36
CA GLY A 362 40.55 -7.07 47.52
C GLY A 362 41.99 -7.57 47.73
N PRO A 363 42.37 -8.65 47.04
CA PRO A 363 43.74 -9.19 47.04
C PRO A 363 44.74 -8.18 46.47
N GLU A 364 46.00 -8.25 46.92
CA GLU A 364 47.02 -7.24 46.64
C GLU A 364 47.30 -7.10 45.13
N GLU A 365 47.14 -8.19 44.37
CA GLU A 365 47.35 -8.26 42.93
C GLU A 365 46.28 -7.51 42.11
N GLU A 366 45.13 -7.17 42.71
CA GLU A 366 43.99 -6.52 42.04
C GLU A 366 43.82 -5.06 42.47
N ARG A 367 44.67 -4.56 43.37
CA ARG A 367 44.51 -3.22 43.97
C ARG A 367 44.72 -2.08 42.99
N SER A 368 45.61 -2.26 42.02
CA SER A 368 45.83 -1.31 40.93
C SER A 368 45.21 -1.85 39.67
N LEU A 369 44.20 -1.14 39.17
CA LEU A 369 43.51 -1.52 37.94
C LEU A 369 44.48 -1.61 36.76
N ALA A 370 45.47 -0.71 36.68
CA ALA A 370 46.49 -0.73 35.64
C ALA A 370 47.35 -2.00 35.69
N MET A 371 47.78 -2.43 36.88
CA MET A 371 48.57 -3.66 37.03
C MET A 371 47.72 -4.91 36.80
N TYR A 372 46.48 -4.92 37.28
CA TYR A 372 45.52 -6.00 37.04
C TYR A 372 45.21 -6.17 35.55
N PHE A 373 45.02 -5.05 34.83
CA PHE A 373 44.82 -5.01 33.38
C PHE A 373 46.04 -5.56 32.63
N LEU A 374 47.25 -5.07 32.93
CA LEU A 374 48.48 -5.55 32.29
C LEU A 374 48.73 -7.04 32.55
N ASN A 375 48.41 -7.54 33.75
CA ASN A 375 48.53 -8.95 34.08
C ASN A 375 47.48 -9.80 33.33
N SER A 376 46.24 -9.33 33.27
CA SER A 376 45.14 -10.01 32.56
C SER A 376 45.39 -10.08 31.06
N LEU A 377 45.97 -9.04 30.45
CA LEU A 377 46.41 -9.07 29.06
C LEU A 377 47.49 -10.12 28.80
N LYS A 378 48.51 -10.19 29.67
CA LYS A 378 49.59 -11.20 29.55
C LYS A 378 49.07 -12.63 29.68
N LEU A 379 48.07 -12.85 30.51
CA LEU A 379 47.46 -14.16 30.74
C LEU A 379 46.38 -14.52 29.71
N GLY A 380 46.07 -13.63 28.75
CA GLY A 380 45.01 -13.82 27.76
C GLY A 380 43.60 -13.82 28.36
N ARG A 381 43.42 -13.20 29.54
CA ARG A 381 42.17 -13.18 30.31
C ARG A 381 41.54 -11.80 30.33
N LEU A 382 41.55 -11.12 29.19
CA LEU A 382 41.07 -9.73 29.09
C LEU A 382 39.59 -9.57 29.49
N PHE A 383 38.75 -10.59 29.25
CA PHE A 383 37.35 -10.63 29.67
C PHE A 383 37.13 -10.36 31.16
N ASN A 384 38.07 -10.76 32.02
CA ASN A 384 37.95 -10.60 33.47
C ASN A 384 38.12 -9.15 33.94
N VAL A 385 38.49 -8.24 33.04
CA VAL A 385 38.70 -6.80 33.30
C VAL A 385 37.63 -5.95 32.59
N LEU A 386 36.92 -6.52 31.61
CA LEU A 386 35.85 -5.83 30.90
C LEU A 386 34.59 -5.78 31.76
N ASP A 387 33.81 -4.72 31.62
CA ASP A 387 32.54 -4.55 32.35
C ASP A 387 31.62 -5.76 32.13
N GLU A 388 30.86 -6.15 33.15
CA GLU A 388 29.92 -7.29 33.08
C GLU A 388 28.90 -7.13 31.94
N ARG A 389 28.62 -5.88 31.51
CA ARG A 389 27.77 -5.55 30.36
C ARG A 389 28.45 -5.72 28.99
N LEU A 390 29.75 -5.97 28.96
CA LEU A 390 30.58 -6.20 27.77
C LEU A 390 31.05 -7.67 27.66
N GLN A 391 30.46 -8.58 28.45
CA GLN A 391 30.68 -10.02 28.31
C GLN A 391 30.06 -10.51 26.98
N LEU A 392 30.85 -10.42 25.92
CA LEU A 392 30.60 -11.03 24.63
C LEU A 392 31.18 -12.46 24.64
N ASP A 393 30.58 -13.39 23.90
CA ASP A 393 31.03 -14.78 23.82
C ASP A 393 32.45 -14.92 23.21
N ASP A 394 32.97 -13.86 22.57
CA ASP A 394 34.34 -13.72 22.06
C ASP A 394 34.82 -12.24 22.15
N VAL A 395 36.13 -11.97 22.33
CA VAL A 395 36.66 -10.58 22.39
C VAL A 395 36.79 -10.04 20.96
N PRO A 396 36.09 -8.95 20.60
CA PRO A 396 36.28 -8.30 19.30
C PRO A 396 37.75 -7.91 19.05
N SER A 397 38.23 -8.10 17.82
CA SER A 397 39.62 -7.83 17.43
C SER A 397 40.03 -6.38 17.69
N GLU A 398 39.05 -5.48 17.67
CA GLU A 398 39.10 -4.05 17.92
C GLU A 398 39.38 -3.75 19.40
N ILE A 399 38.77 -4.50 20.33
CA ILE A 399 39.05 -4.39 21.76
C ILE A 399 40.49 -4.85 22.05
N MET A 400 40.97 -5.87 21.35
CA MET A 400 42.36 -6.30 21.45
C MET A 400 43.32 -5.23 20.93
N GLN A 401 42.97 -4.50 19.87
CA GLN A 401 43.77 -3.40 19.35
C GLN A 401 43.84 -2.22 20.33
N VAL A 402 42.70 -1.77 20.86
CA VAL A 402 42.65 -0.70 21.88
C VAL A 402 43.44 -1.11 23.13
N SER A 403 43.32 -2.36 23.55
CA SER A 403 44.03 -2.87 24.73
C SER A 403 45.55 -2.87 24.55
N ARG A 404 46.06 -3.10 23.33
CA ARG A 404 47.49 -2.98 23.02
C ARG A 404 47.99 -1.53 23.01
N VAL A 405 47.14 -0.58 22.65
CA VAL A 405 47.45 0.86 22.79
C VAL A 405 47.57 1.19 24.29
N ALA A 406 46.59 0.77 25.10
CA ALA A 406 46.61 0.97 26.55
C ALA A 406 47.83 0.30 27.23
N GLU A 407 48.23 -0.90 26.80
CA GLU A 407 49.44 -1.58 27.28
C GLU A 407 50.70 -0.73 27.09
N ARG A 408 50.86 -0.11 25.92
CA ARG A 408 51.99 0.79 25.63
C ARG A 408 51.94 2.07 26.46
N CYS A 409 50.75 2.63 26.67
CA CYS A 409 50.55 3.83 27.50
C CYS A 409 50.87 3.59 28.99
N LEU A 410 50.68 2.36 29.48
CA LEU A 410 50.86 1.99 30.89
C LEU A 410 52.28 1.47 31.21
N ARG A 411 53.24 1.54 30.28
CA ARG A 411 54.63 1.14 30.54
C ARG A 411 55.24 1.95 31.67
N VAL A 412 56.06 1.32 32.52
CA VAL A 412 56.67 2.01 33.66
C VAL A 412 57.66 3.08 33.20
N ASN A 413 58.42 2.79 32.13
CA ASN A 413 59.36 3.72 31.53
C ASN A 413 58.64 4.74 30.65
N GLY A 414 58.79 6.03 30.98
CA GLY A 414 58.14 7.12 30.24
C GLY A 414 58.58 7.21 28.78
N ASP A 415 59.85 6.92 28.48
CA ASP A 415 60.41 6.98 27.12
C ASP A 415 59.89 5.88 26.19
N GLU A 416 59.32 4.82 26.75
CA GLU A 416 58.71 3.73 26.00
C GLU A 416 57.21 3.94 25.75
N ARG A 417 56.63 4.99 26.35
CA ARG A 417 55.23 5.34 26.13
C ARG A 417 55.08 6.13 24.84
N PRO A 418 54.06 5.84 24.03
CA PRO A 418 53.75 6.66 22.87
C PRO A 418 53.38 8.07 23.32
N SER A 419 53.62 9.05 22.45
CA SER A 419 53.12 10.40 22.63
C SER A 419 51.58 10.41 22.53
N MET A 420 50.93 11.34 23.24
CA MET A 420 49.46 11.47 23.15
C MET A 420 48.97 11.77 21.73
N LYS A 421 49.83 12.33 20.87
CA LYS A 421 49.54 12.55 19.45
C LYS A 421 49.49 11.21 18.68
N GLU A 422 50.44 10.32 18.94
CA GLU A 422 50.44 8.97 18.36
C GLU A 422 49.26 8.14 18.87
N VAL A 423 48.97 8.22 20.17
CA VAL A 423 47.79 7.56 20.77
C VAL A 423 46.50 8.05 20.10
N ALA A 424 46.34 9.36 19.89
CA ALA A 424 45.18 9.92 19.23
C ALA A 424 45.04 9.43 17.77
N ILE A 425 46.14 9.40 17.01
CA ILE A 425 46.15 8.92 15.63
C ILE A 425 45.80 7.43 15.55
N GLU A 426 46.37 6.60 16.44
CA GLU A 426 46.09 5.16 16.47
C GLU A 426 44.64 4.87 16.87
N LEU A 427 44.12 5.54 17.90
CA LEU A 427 42.72 5.39 18.33
C LEU A 427 41.75 5.85 17.23
N GLN A 428 42.06 6.94 16.54
CA GLN A 428 41.26 7.43 15.42
C GLN A 428 41.28 6.44 14.24
N GLY A 429 42.42 5.80 13.97
CA GLY A 429 42.53 4.73 12.97
C GLY A 429 41.71 3.48 13.33
N ILE A 430 41.71 3.08 14.61
CA ILE A 430 40.88 1.98 15.10
C ILE A 430 39.40 2.33 14.96
N LEU A 431 38.99 3.53 15.35
CA LEU A 431 37.61 4.01 15.20
C LEU A 431 37.16 4.02 13.73
N ALA A 432 37.99 4.52 12.82
CA ALA A 432 37.72 4.51 11.39
C ALA A 432 37.61 3.08 10.81
N SER A 433 38.35 2.12 11.37
CA SER A 433 38.28 0.72 10.94
C SER A 433 36.97 0.04 11.36
N MET A 434 36.36 0.44 12.48
CA MET A 434 35.04 -0.05 12.91
C MET A 434 33.93 0.42 11.96
N VAL A 435 34.06 1.63 11.43
CA VAL A 435 33.12 2.19 10.44
C VAL A 435 33.25 1.48 9.08
N ARG A 436 34.46 1.05 8.68
CA ARG A 436 34.72 0.44 7.36
C ARG A 436 34.54 -1.08 7.28
N LYS A 437 34.62 -1.82 8.40
CA LYS A 437 34.47 -3.28 8.39
C LYS A 437 33.02 -3.76 8.39
N HIS A 438 32.05 -2.87 8.44
CA HIS A 438 30.65 -3.27 8.27
C HIS A 438 30.42 -3.73 6.81
N PRO A 439 29.75 -4.87 6.55
CA PRO A 439 29.68 -5.49 5.21
C PRO A 439 29.05 -4.66 4.08
N TRP A 440 28.60 -3.44 4.35
CA TRP A 440 27.85 -2.61 3.41
C TRP A 440 28.70 -1.53 2.71
N VAL A 441 29.97 -1.36 3.08
CA VAL A 441 30.89 -0.46 2.34
C VAL A 441 31.61 -1.23 1.24
N GLN A 442 30.84 -1.84 0.34
CA GLN A 442 31.32 -2.27 -0.99
C GLN A 442 30.33 -1.82 -2.07
N SER A 443 30.16 -0.52 -2.20
CA SER A 443 29.70 0.09 -3.45
C SER A 443 30.46 1.41 -3.64
N SER A 444 31.27 1.44 -4.70
CA SER A 444 32.11 2.52 -5.28
C SER A 444 32.30 3.84 -4.51
N PRO A 445 33.56 4.31 -4.34
CA PRO A 445 33.81 5.67 -3.90
C PRO A 445 33.43 6.66 -5.00
N ASN A 446 32.45 7.52 -4.75
CA ASN A 446 32.46 8.85 -5.34
C ASN A 446 33.54 9.64 -4.59
N GLU A 447 34.72 9.75 -5.20
CA GLU A 447 35.71 10.76 -4.85
C GLU A 447 35.02 12.12 -5.01
N ASP A 448 34.68 12.80 -3.91
CA ASP A 448 34.63 14.29 -3.83
C ASP A 448 34.05 14.87 -2.50
N GLU A 449 33.70 14.08 -1.47
CA GLU A 449 33.18 14.66 -0.20
C GLU A 449 34.00 14.44 1.08
N ASP A 450 35.13 13.72 1.04
CA ASP A 450 35.98 13.52 2.25
C ASP A 450 37.10 14.59 2.40
N GLY A 451 37.18 15.57 1.50
CA GLY A 451 38.27 16.56 1.45
C GLY A 451 38.07 17.81 2.31
N TYR A 452 36.87 18.08 2.81
CA TYR A 452 36.54 19.36 3.44
C TYR A 452 36.81 19.42 4.96
N LEU A 453 36.85 18.28 5.66
CA LEU A 453 37.07 18.27 7.13
C LEU A 453 38.55 18.32 7.56
N LEU A 454 39.50 18.12 6.63
CA LEU A 454 40.94 18.03 6.96
C LEU A 454 41.77 19.28 6.60
N LYS A 455 41.18 20.31 5.98
CA LYS A 455 41.96 21.45 5.45
C LYS A 455 41.98 22.71 6.33
N GLU A 456 41.09 22.82 7.31
CA GLU A 456 40.95 24.02 8.17
C GLU A 456 41.99 24.14 9.31
N LEU A 457 42.84 23.13 9.55
CA LEU A 457 43.78 23.14 10.69
C LEU A 457 45.27 23.32 10.30
N SER A 458 45.60 23.57 9.03
CA SER A 458 47.00 23.55 8.56
C SER A 458 47.64 24.90 8.20
N ASN A 459 46.91 26.01 8.02
CA ASN A 459 47.53 27.20 7.41
C ASN A 459 47.59 28.41 8.35
N ASN A 460 48.63 28.44 9.19
CA ASN A 460 49.22 29.69 9.71
C ASN A 460 50.73 29.65 9.44
N ASN A 461 51.21 30.42 8.45
CA ASN A 461 52.46 31.20 8.48
C ASN A 461 52.82 31.83 7.10
N PHE A 462 52.75 33.17 7.07
CA PHE A 462 53.75 34.20 6.69
C PHE A 462 54.59 34.17 5.38
N GLU A 463 54.63 35.36 4.76
CA GLU A 463 55.55 35.96 3.74
C GLU A 463 55.52 35.45 2.28
N SER A 464 55.75 36.24 1.21
CA SER A 464 55.66 37.67 0.82
C SER A 464 56.11 37.76 -0.67
N ILE A 465 55.75 38.86 -1.36
CA ILE A 465 56.37 39.47 -2.57
C ILE A 465 55.83 39.08 -3.99
N ASN A 466 55.16 40.10 -4.56
CA ASN A 466 55.08 40.67 -5.94
C ASN A 466 54.62 39.85 -7.17
N GLY A 467 53.69 40.46 -7.93
CA GLY A 467 53.95 40.73 -9.35
C GLY A 467 52.83 40.48 -10.39
N VAL A 468 51.92 41.44 -10.56
CA VAL A 468 51.52 42.09 -11.85
C VAL A 468 50.77 41.31 -12.97
N HIS A 469 49.59 41.87 -13.29
CA HIS A 469 48.81 42.01 -14.55
C HIS A 469 47.96 40.89 -15.21
N ALA A 470 46.64 41.20 -15.24
CA ALA A 470 45.67 41.22 -16.36
C ALA A 470 45.34 39.89 -17.10
N SER A 471 44.10 39.57 -17.49
CA SER A 471 42.97 40.41 -17.93
C SER A 471 41.66 39.61 -17.92
N ASN A 472 40.56 40.31 -17.62
CA ASN A 472 39.15 40.19 -18.05
C ASN A 472 38.69 39.04 -18.97
N VAL A 473 37.48 38.51 -18.71
CA VAL A 473 36.25 38.74 -19.53
C VAL A 473 34.99 38.14 -18.82
N SER A 474 33.91 38.93 -18.84
CA SER A 474 32.47 38.81 -18.49
C SER A 474 31.84 37.42 -18.27
N SER A 475 31.04 37.13 -17.23
CA SER A 475 29.77 37.69 -16.71
C SER A 475 28.48 37.23 -17.41
N SER A 476 27.70 36.39 -16.70
CA SER A 476 26.23 36.43 -16.56
C SER A 476 25.81 35.30 -15.59
N THR A 477 25.79 35.52 -14.27
CA THR A 477 24.61 35.86 -13.42
C THR A 477 23.40 34.93 -13.57
N PHE A 478 23.24 34.02 -12.61
CA PHE A 478 21.94 33.63 -12.05
C PHE A 478 21.99 33.80 -10.53
N ASP A 479 20.92 34.40 -10.02
CA ASP A 479 20.75 34.97 -8.68
C ASP A 479 19.90 34.04 -7.82
N SER A 480 20.34 33.76 -6.59
CA SER A 480 19.42 33.40 -5.49
C SER A 480 20.12 33.58 -4.14
N MET A 481 19.88 34.72 -3.50
CA MET A 481 20.31 35.01 -2.13
C MET A 481 19.31 34.46 -1.11
N SER A 482 19.73 33.48 -0.31
CA SER A 482 19.16 33.18 1.00
C SER A 482 19.71 34.17 2.03
N LYS A 483 18.85 35.06 2.58
CA LYS A 483 19.17 35.88 3.74
C LYS A 483 19.03 35.05 5.02
N GLN A 484 20.14 34.74 5.69
CA GLN A 484 20.15 34.46 7.13
C GLN A 484 20.82 35.62 7.86
N THR A 485 20.04 36.24 8.74
CA THR A 485 20.42 37.37 9.59
C THR A 485 21.22 36.85 10.78
N MET A 486 22.44 37.37 10.96
CA MET A 486 23.22 37.18 12.18
C MET A 486 22.59 37.97 13.35
N LEU A 487 22.42 37.32 14.50
CA LEU A 487 22.23 37.95 15.80
C LEU A 487 23.57 37.93 16.56
N PRO A 488 24.05 39.05 17.12
CA PRO A 488 25.23 39.06 17.97
C PRO A 488 24.84 38.81 19.43
N ILE A 489 25.61 37.99 20.14
CA ILE A 489 25.59 37.91 21.61
C ILE A 489 26.99 38.26 22.14
N PRO A 490 27.10 39.09 23.20
CA PRO A 490 28.29 39.88 23.48
C PRO A 490 29.27 39.18 24.43
N SER A 491 30.53 39.62 24.33
CA SER A 491 31.60 39.34 25.29
C SER A 491 31.26 39.80 26.70
N GLY A 492 31.60 39.00 27.71
CA GLY A 492 31.53 39.44 29.11
C GLY A 492 31.93 38.41 30.16
N ARG A 493 33.23 38.44 30.49
CA ARG A 493 33.94 37.90 31.68
C ARG A 493 34.18 36.41 31.81
#